data_AF-N1VR87-F1
#
_entry.id   AF-N1VR87-F1
#
_cell.length_a   1.000
_cell.length_b   1.000
_cell.length_c   1.000
_cell.angle_alpha   90.00
_cell.angle_beta   90.00
_cell.angle_gamma   90.00
#
_symmetry.space_group_name_H-M   'P 1'
#
loop_
_entity.id
_entity.type
_entity.pdbx_description
1 polymer ?
#
loop_
_entity_poly.entity_id
_entity_poly.type
_entity_poly.pdbx_seq_one_letter_code
_entity_poly.pdbx_strand_id
1 'polypeptide(L)'
;MEEETLKKEIRKEILLKFNEQFAINQNTQLTSVYSFLAIIAPVLLGFGYVTNNFERTIKGVISIQFLDYAAVYFISNLILLAFISLLSSYSASFRRDQLIVSNIREFSKLQGSTAIPKIFPERFSPKKAHNDDEVKIHQLNWMPNYYAALVRIVLIIEIFISLAYSTKLFQNNYRINICNAQWGESIISLLGILLIFMSFIIPSYYNYFLVTKYYNQNIDSYENKDYTLPCYLIPIFWIIKKLP
;
A
#
# COMPACT_ATOMS: atom_id res chain seq x y z
N MET A 1 39.40 -12.85 28.91
CA MET A 1 38.91 -11.45 28.96
C MET A 1 38.84 -10.82 27.56
N GLU A 2 39.66 -11.25 26.59
CA GLU A 2 39.63 -10.75 25.19
C GLU A 2 38.46 -11.27 24.32
N GLU A 3 37.95 -12.47 24.59
CA GLU A 3 36.92 -13.09 23.73
C GLU A 3 35.54 -12.41 23.88
N GLU A 4 35.22 -11.92 25.07
CA GLU A 4 33.93 -11.29 25.36
C GLU A 4 33.86 -9.86 24.81
N THR A 5 34.98 -9.14 24.84
CA THR A 5 35.15 -7.83 24.18
C THR A 5 35.08 -7.97 22.67
N LEU A 6 35.75 -8.98 22.09
CA LEU A 6 35.73 -9.24 20.65
C LEU A 6 34.30 -9.58 20.16
N LYS A 7 33.58 -10.45 20.88
CA LYS A 7 32.17 -10.76 20.58
C LYS A 7 31.27 -9.53 20.64
N LYS A 8 31.54 -8.61 21.57
CA LYS A 8 30.77 -7.36 21.72
C LYS A 8 31.05 -6.39 20.58
N GLU A 9 32.29 -6.28 20.12
CA GLU A 9 32.68 -5.45 18.97
C GLU A 9 32.06 -5.97 17.67
N ILE A 10 32.13 -7.28 17.41
CA ILE A 10 31.51 -7.91 16.24
C ILE A 10 30.01 -7.66 16.21
N ARG A 11 29.31 -7.81 17.34
CA ARG A 11 27.87 -7.53 17.45
C ARG A 11 27.54 -6.07 17.16
N LYS A 12 28.37 -5.14 17.68
CA LYS A 12 28.20 -3.70 17.44
C LYS A 12 28.41 -3.37 15.95
N GLU A 13 29.41 -3.95 15.32
CA GLU A 13 29.69 -3.76 13.90
C GLU A 13 28.56 -4.29 13.01
N ILE A 14 28.03 -5.48 13.30
CA ILE A 14 26.87 -6.05 12.60
C ILE A 14 25.66 -5.12 12.68
N LEU A 15 25.38 -4.59 13.89
CA LEU A 15 24.24 -3.72 14.12
C LEU A 15 24.39 -2.37 13.41
N LEU A 16 25.61 -1.84 13.36
CA LEU A 16 25.93 -0.60 12.66
C LEU A 16 25.77 -0.76 11.14
N LYS A 17 26.38 -1.80 10.55
CA LYS A 17 26.25 -2.12 9.11
C LYS A 17 24.80 -2.35 8.71
N PHE A 18 24.01 -3.01 9.55
CA PHE A 18 22.59 -3.22 9.27
C PHE A 18 21.79 -1.91 9.31
N ASN A 19 22.03 -1.04 10.30
CA ASN A 19 21.37 0.26 10.36
C ASN A 19 21.72 1.15 9.16
N GLU A 20 22.98 1.12 8.71
CA GLU A 20 23.41 1.82 7.49
C GLU A 20 22.67 1.27 6.27
N GLN A 21 22.62 -0.05 6.10
CA GLN A 21 21.90 -0.67 4.99
C GLN A 21 20.40 -0.38 5.04
N PHE A 22 19.80 -0.35 6.23
CA PHE A 22 18.42 0.04 6.42
C PHE A 22 18.19 1.49 5.99
N ALA A 23 19.05 2.42 6.41
CA ALA A 23 18.97 3.83 6.02
C ALA A 23 19.10 4.01 4.49
N ILE A 24 20.05 3.31 3.86
CA ILE A 24 20.24 3.31 2.40
C ILE A 24 19.00 2.77 1.69
N ASN A 25 18.41 1.67 2.17
CA ASN A 25 17.20 1.09 1.62
C ASN A 25 16.01 2.06 1.76
N GLN A 26 15.87 2.72 2.90
CA GLN A 26 14.81 3.71 3.11
C GLN A 26 14.96 4.94 2.21
N ASN A 27 16.18 5.43 2.02
CA ASN A 27 16.42 6.55 1.12
C ASN A 27 16.08 6.19 -0.34
N THR A 28 16.46 4.99 -0.76
CA THR A 28 16.11 4.46 -2.09
C THR A 28 14.59 4.34 -2.25
N GLN A 29 13.87 3.82 -1.25
CA GLN A 29 12.41 3.71 -1.27
C GLN A 29 11.74 5.09 -1.33
N LEU A 30 12.20 6.06 -0.53
CA LEU A 30 11.69 7.44 -0.53
C LEU A 30 11.91 8.12 -1.89
N THR A 31 13.08 7.93 -2.50
CA THR A 31 13.38 8.45 -3.84
C THR A 31 12.40 7.92 -4.87
N SER A 32 12.10 6.61 -4.84
CA SER A 32 11.09 6.00 -5.72
C SER A 32 9.69 6.57 -5.48
N VAL A 33 9.32 6.83 -4.22
CA VAL A 33 8.03 7.48 -3.89
C VAL A 33 7.94 8.88 -4.51
N TYR A 34 8.99 9.69 -4.42
CA TYR A 34 9.00 11.02 -5.04
C TYR A 34 8.90 10.95 -6.57
N SER A 35 9.59 10.00 -7.21
CA SER A 35 9.48 9.77 -8.65
C SER A 35 8.05 9.41 -9.05
N PHE A 36 7.36 8.57 -8.27
CA PHE A 36 5.96 8.24 -8.52
C PHE A 36 5.02 9.43 -8.30
N LEU A 37 5.24 10.25 -7.27
CA LEU A 37 4.47 11.47 -7.06
C LEU A 37 4.61 12.44 -8.24
N ALA A 38 5.80 12.53 -8.84
CA ALA A 38 6.04 13.31 -10.05
C ALA A 38 5.28 12.78 -11.28
N ILE A 39 4.98 11.46 -11.34
CA ILE A 39 4.17 10.84 -12.39
C ILE A 39 2.66 11.06 -12.15
N ILE A 40 2.21 11.12 -10.90
CA ILE A 40 0.80 11.32 -10.58
C ILE A 40 0.31 12.70 -11.03
N ALA A 41 1.13 13.75 -10.86
CA ALA A 41 0.75 15.11 -11.26
C ALA A 41 0.31 15.23 -12.74
N PRO A 42 1.10 14.80 -13.75
CA PRO A 42 0.68 14.85 -15.15
C PRO A 42 -0.51 13.94 -15.45
N VAL A 43 -0.68 12.82 -14.74
CA VAL A 43 -1.87 11.96 -14.88
C VAL A 43 -3.13 12.72 -14.45
N LEU A 44 -3.08 13.41 -13.31
CA LEU A 44 -4.21 14.21 -12.83
C LEU A 44 -4.52 15.40 -13.75
N LEU A 45 -3.48 16.08 -14.26
CA LEU A 45 -3.66 17.17 -15.22
C LEU A 45 -4.25 16.66 -16.54
N GLY A 46 -3.76 15.53 -17.04
CA GLY A 46 -4.28 14.88 -18.24
C GLY A 46 -5.74 14.46 -18.07
N PHE A 47 -6.07 13.82 -16.94
CA PHE A 47 -7.46 13.47 -16.62
C PHE A 47 -8.36 14.71 -16.55
N GLY A 48 -7.90 15.79 -15.90
CA GLY A 48 -8.62 17.06 -15.83
C GLY A 48 -8.86 17.69 -17.20
N TYR A 49 -7.84 17.70 -18.07
CA TYR A 49 -7.96 18.18 -19.45
C TYR A 49 -9.01 17.38 -20.23
N VAL A 50 -8.96 16.05 -20.14
CA VAL A 50 -9.90 15.17 -20.87
C VAL A 50 -11.33 15.34 -20.33
N THR A 51 -11.49 15.44 -19.01
CA THR A 51 -12.79 15.66 -18.36
C THR A 51 -13.43 16.98 -18.79
N ASN A 52 -12.63 18.05 -18.92
CA ASN A 52 -13.13 19.36 -19.32
C ASN A 52 -13.56 19.41 -20.80
N ASN A 53 -12.86 18.70 -21.67
CA ASN A 53 -13.12 18.68 -23.12
C ASN A 53 -14.02 17.51 -23.58
N PHE A 54 -14.53 16.70 -22.65
CA PHE A 54 -15.47 15.62 -22.95
C PHE A 54 -16.91 16.15 -23.12
N GLU A 55 -17.41 16.14 -24.35
CA GLU A 55 -18.77 16.57 -24.72
C GLU A 55 -19.41 15.60 -25.71
N ARG A 56 -20.72 15.34 -25.53
CA ARG A 56 -21.49 14.48 -26.45
C ARG A 56 -21.80 15.13 -27.80
N THR A 57 -21.90 16.46 -27.83
CA THR A 57 -22.26 17.24 -29.02
C THR A 57 -21.12 18.17 -29.39
N ILE A 58 -20.62 18.05 -30.61
CA ILE A 58 -19.51 18.86 -31.15
C ILE A 58 -19.97 20.32 -31.26
N LYS A 59 -19.75 21.12 -30.22
CA LYS A 59 -19.87 22.59 -30.28
C LYS A 59 -18.52 23.30 -30.44
N GLY A 60 -17.46 22.56 -30.81
CA GLY A 60 -16.10 23.06 -31.01
C GLY A 60 -15.15 22.01 -31.62
N VAL A 61 -13.91 22.42 -31.93
CA VAL A 61 -12.96 21.74 -32.84
C VAL A 61 -12.34 20.44 -32.27
N ILE A 62 -12.40 20.21 -30.95
CA ILE A 62 -11.82 19.01 -30.31
C ILE A 62 -12.88 18.36 -29.41
N SER A 63 -13.61 17.38 -29.95
CA SER A 63 -14.52 16.53 -29.17
C SER A 63 -13.79 15.26 -28.75
N ILE A 64 -13.59 15.07 -27.45
CA ILE A 64 -13.07 13.82 -26.91
C ILE A 64 -14.17 12.76 -26.96
N GLN A 65 -13.88 11.59 -27.53
CA GLN A 65 -14.85 10.52 -27.64
C GLN A 65 -15.03 9.79 -26.30
N PHE A 66 -16.13 9.06 -26.15
CA PHE A 66 -16.40 8.30 -24.93
C PHE A 66 -15.32 7.25 -24.65
N LEU A 67 -14.81 6.59 -25.70
CA LEU A 67 -13.73 5.62 -25.57
C LEU A 67 -12.46 6.25 -24.96
N ASP A 68 -12.05 7.42 -25.44
CA ASP A 68 -10.89 8.13 -24.93
C ASP A 68 -11.08 8.51 -23.46
N TYR A 69 -12.28 8.99 -23.12
CA TYR A 69 -12.59 9.38 -21.75
C TYR A 69 -12.58 8.17 -20.78
N ALA A 70 -13.18 7.05 -21.20
CA ALA A 70 -13.17 5.80 -20.43
C ALA A 70 -11.74 5.25 -20.29
N ALA A 71 -10.93 5.30 -21.35
CA ALA A 71 -9.55 4.84 -21.34
C ALA A 71 -8.69 5.67 -20.37
N VAL A 72 -8.81 7.00 -20.40
CA VAL A 72 -8.06 7.89 -19.51
C VAL A 72 -8.49 7.70 -18.05
N TYR A 73 -9.79 7.48 -17.80
CA TYR A 73 -10.29 7.09 -16.48
C TYR A 73 -9.67 5.78 -15.99
N PHE A 74 -9.66 4.74 -16.83
CA PHE A 74 -9.06 3.45 -16.49
C PHE A 74 -7.56 3.57 -16.21
N ILE A 75 -6.81 4.23 -17.09
CA ILE A 75 -5.35 4.41 -16.96
C ILE A 75 -5.02 5.19 -15.68
N SER A 76 -5.79 6.23 -15.37
CA SER A 76 -5.58 7.03 -14.16
C SER A 76 -5.72 6.17 -12.90
N ASN A 77 -6.79 5.38 -12.79
CA ASN A 77 -6.98 4.45 -11.67
C ASN A 77 -5.92 3.35 -11.64
N LEU A 78 -5.48 2.84 -12.80
CA LEU A 78 -4.45 1.81 -12.87
C LEU A 78 -3.10 2.30 -12.32
N ILE A 79 -2.72 3.54 -12.64
CA ILE A 79 -1.48 4.15 -12.13
C ILE A 79 -1.58 4.38 -10.61
N LEU A 80 -2.73 4.84 -10.10
CA LEU A 80 -2.95 5.04 -8.67
C LEU A 80 -2.94 3.71 -7.89
N LEU A 81 -3.57 2.66 -8.44
CA LEU A 81 -3.51 1.31 -7.90
C LEU A 81 -2.07 0.78 -7.85
N ALA A 82 -1.30 0.97 -8.92
CA ALA A 82 0.11 0.57 -8.97
C ALA A 82 0.93 1.29 -7.88
N PHE A 83 0.64 2.57 -7.62
CA PHE A 83 1.28 3.32 -6.55
C PHE A 83 0.88 2.81 -5.16
N ILE A 84 -0.39 2.47 -4.90
CA ILE A 84 -0.83 1.84 -3.64
C ILE A 84 -0.12 0.48 -3.43
N SER A 85 0.03 -0.31 -4.49
CA SER A 85 0.76 -1.58 -4.45
C SER A 85 2.23 -1.39 -4.08
N LEU A 86 2.88 -0.37 -4.68
CA LEU A 86 4.25 0.00 -4.36
C LEU A 86 4.41 0.41 -2.87
N LEU A 87 3.53 1.30 -2.38
CA LEU A 87 3.53 1.73 -0.98
C LEU A 87 3.30 0.55 -0.01
N SER A 88 2.43 -0.38 -0.38
CA SER A 88 2.16 -1.61 0.38
C SER A 88 3.39 -2.52 0.42
N SER A 89 4.05 -2.72 -0.71
CA SER A 89 5.30 -3.50 -0.81
C SER A 89 6.44 -2.89 0.02
N TYR A 90 6.62 -1.56 -0.04
CA TYR A 90 7.64 -0.86 0.75
C TYR A 90 7.35 -0.91 2.24
N SER A 91 6.08 -0.76 2.63
CA SER A 91 5.66 -0.93 4.02
C SER A 91 5.95 -2.35 4.53
N ALA A 92 5.71 -3.37 3.69
CA ALA A 92 6.00 -4.75 4.05
C ALA A 92 7.51 -4.99 4.22
N SER A 93 8.31 -4.45 3.30
CA SER A 93 9.78 -4.50 3.38
C SER A 93 10.29 -3.80 4.65
N PHE A 94 9.73 -2.63 4.98
CA PHE A 94 10.06 -1.90 6.20
C PHE A 94 9.77 -2.73 7.46
N ARG A 95 8.60 -3.37 7.54
CA ARG A 95 8.23 -4.21 8.70
C ARG A 95 9.09 -5.46 8.82
N ARG A 96 9.42 -6.11 7.70
CA ARG A 96 10.36 -7.22 7.67
C ARG A 96 11.73 -6.81 8.22
N ASP A 97 12.26 -5.68 7.76
CA ASP A 97 13.57 -5.20 8.19
C ASP A 97 13.55 -4.80 9.68
N GLN A 98 12.46 -4.18 10.16
CA GLN A 98 12.24 -3.94 11.59
C GLN A 98 12.23 -5.23 12.43
N LEU A 99 11.59 -6.30 11.93
CA LEU A 99 11.55 -7.60 12.60
C LEU A 99 12.96 -8.21 12.71
N ILE A 100 13.73 -8.19 11.62
CA ILE A 100 15.12 -8.68 11.61
C ILE A 100 15.97 -7.92 12.62
N VAL A 101 15.86 -6.58 12.66
CA VAL A 101 16.58 -5.75 13.63
C VAL A 101 16.20 -6.12 15.06
N SER A 102 14.90 -6.33 15.32
CA SER A 102 14.45 -6.75 16.65
C SER A 102 15.05 -8.10 17.03
N ASN A 103 15.05 -9.08 16.12
CA ASN A 103 15.59 -10.41 16.38
C ASN A 103 17.11 -10.38 16.63
N ILE A 104 17.87 -9.60 15.86
CA ILE A 104 19.32 -9.42 16.08
C ILE A 104 19.60 -8.78 17.44
N ARG A 105 18.77 -7.83 17.88
CA ARG A 105 18.90 -7.15 19.18
C ARG A 105 18.57 -8.07 20.34
N GLU A 106 17.51 -8.87 20.22
CA GLU A 106 17.14 -9.90 21.18
C GLU A 106 18.27 -10.94 21.32
N PHE A 107 18.78 -11.45 20.20
CA PHE A 107 19.94 -12.36 20.18
C PHE A 107 21.21 -11.74 20.80
N SER A 108 21.43 -10.45 20.56
CA SER A 108 22.60 -9.73 21.06
C SER A 108 22.48 -9.31 22.54
N LYS A 109 21.34 -9.55 23.19
CA LYS A 109 20.97 -9.04 24.53
C LYS A 109 21.02 -7.50 24.63
N LEU A 110 20.76 -6.82 23.52
CA LEU A 110 20.69 -5.36 23.43
C LEU A 110 19.25 -4.83 23.56
N GLN A 111 18.30 -5.68 23.99
CA GLN A 111 16.89 -5.38 24.18
C GLN A 111 16.40 -5.99 25.50
N GLY A 112 15.58 -5.25 26.26
CA GLY A 112 15.07 -5.65 27.59
C GLY A 112 15.24 -4.55 28.65
N SER A 113 14.73 -4.79 29.87
CA SER A 113 14.88 -3.88 31.03
C SER A 113 16.33 -3.59 31.43
N THR A 114 17.27 -4.39 30.93
CA THR A 114 18.72 -4.30 31.15
C THR A 114 19.47 -3.56 30.04
N ALA A 115 18.83 -3.20 28.92
CA ALA A 115 19.47 -2.52 27.80
C ALA A 115 19.47 -0.99 27.99
N ILE A 116 20.62 -0.44 28.40
CA ILE A 116 20.87 1.00 28.47
C ILE A 116 21.87 1.36 27.36
N PRO A 117 21.55 2.30 26.45
CA PRO A 117 20.29 3.04 26.32
C PRO A 117 19.21 2.28 25.50
N LYS A 118 17.93 2.54 25.80
CA LYS A 118 16.80 2.21 24.92
C LYS A 118 16.84 3.14 23.70
N ILE A 119 17.54 2.73 22.64
CA ILE A 119 17.77 3.59 21.47
C ILE A 119 16.49 3.74 20.60
N PHE A 120 15.47 2.90 20.78
CA PHE A 120 14.24 2.93 19.96
C PHE A 120 12.95 2.73 20.76
N PRO A 121 11.83 3.39 20.38
CA PRO A 121 10.55 3.28 21.05
C PRO A 121 9.90 1.91 20.85
N GLU A 122 9.17 1.40 21.86
CA GLU A 122 8.60 0.04 21.88
C GLU A 122 7.60 -0.24 20.73
N ARG A 123 7.03 0.81 20.12
CA ARG A 123 6.17 0.75 18.92
C ARG A 123 6.89 0.28 17.66
N PHE A 124 8.23 0.26 17.67
CA PHE A 124 9.04 -0.35 16.61
C PHE A 124 9.03 -1.87 16.67
N SER A 125 8.62 -2.47 17.80
CA SER A 125 8.40 -3.91 17.85
C SER A 125 7.19 -4.25 16.99
N PRO A 126 7.38 -5.05 15.92
CA PRO A 126 6.26 -5.46 15.08
C PRO A 126 5.21 -6.26 15.88
N LYS A 127 5.62 -6.86 17.03
CA LYS A 127 4.79 -7.58 17.99
C LYS A 127 3.76 -6.70 18.73
N LYS A 128 4.04 -5.41 18.94
CA LYS A 128 3.10 -4.46 19.60
C LYS A 128 2.28 -3.65 18.60
N ALA A 129 2.82 -3.35 17.42
CA ALA A 129 2.11 -2.58 16.38
C ALA A 129 0.82 -3.26 15.85
N HIS A 130 0.70 -4.58 15.98
CA HIS A 130 -0.52 -5.32 15.67
C HIS A 130 -1.53 -5.39 16.83
N ASN A 131 -1.09 -5.17 18.07
CA ASN A 131 -1.88 -5.32 19.30
C ASN A 131 -2.27 -3.98 19.94
N ASP A 132 -1.96 -2.84 19.31
CA ASP A 132 -2.49 -1.54 19.75
C ASP A 132 -3.98 -1.46 19.37
N ASP A 133 -4.83 -1.96 20.27
CA ASP A 133 -6.29 -2.02 20.19
C ASP A 133 -6.96 -0.63 20.08
N GLU A 134 -6.21 0.47 20.21
CA GLU A 134 -6.75 1.83 20.29
C GLU A 134 -7.08 2.46 18.92
N VAL A 135 -6.58 1.91 17.80
CA VAL A 135 -6.81 2.50 16.45
C VAL A 135 -7.73 1.62 15.60
N LYS A 136 -9.03 1.91 15.66
CA LYS A 136 -10.14 1.14 15.04
C LYS A 136 -10.13 1.02 13.49
N ILE A 137 -9.17 1.61 12.78
CA ILE A 137 -9.01 1.43 11.32
C ILE A 137 -7.87 0.43 11.07
N HIS A 138 -8.15 -0.86 11.27
CA HIS A 138 -7.13 -1.92 11.30
C HIS A 138 -6.38 -2.17 9.98
N GLN A 139 -6.88 -1.71 8.82
CA GLN A 139 -6.32 -2.06 7.51
C GLN A 139 -4.93 -1.48 7.23
N LEU A 140 -4.61 -0.29 7.77
CA LEU A 140 -3.37 0.44 7.45
C LEU A 140 -2.44 0.63 8.66
N ASN A 141 -2.85 0.20 9.86
CA ASN A 141 -2.05 0.37 11.09
C ASN A 141 -0.72 -0.39 11.05
N TRP A 142 -0.69 -1.48 10.28
CA TRP A 142 0.53 -2.24 10.05
C TRP A 142 1.53 -1.46 9.20
N MET A 143 1.13 -0.45 8.43
CA MET A 143 2.04 0.34 7.62
C MET A 143 2.72 1.43 8.47
N PRO A 144 3.95 1.85 8.13
CA PRO A 144 4.51 3.09 8.67
C PRO A 144 3.60 4.29 8.39
N ASN A 145 3.49 5.21 9.36
CA ASN A 145 2.53 6.33 9.32
C ASN A 145 2.58 7.14 8.02
N TYR A 146 3.77 7.39 7.48
CA TYR A 146 3.93 8.18 6.26
C TYR A 146 3.41 7.42 5.02
N TYR A 147 3.69 6.11 4.89
CA TYR A 147 3.12 5.29 3.83
C TYR A 147 1.60 5.16 3.97
N ALA A 148 1.10 4.97 5.19
CA ALA A 148 -0.34 4.92 5.46
C ALA A 148 -1.05 6.23 5.07
N ALA A 149 -0.44 7.38 5.38
CA ALA A 149 -0.96 8.69 4.99
C ALA A 149 -1.00 8.84 3.45
N LEU A 150 0.07 8.43 2.75
CA LEU A 150 0.10 8.45 1.29
C LEU A 150 -0.98 7.56 0.67
N VAL A 151 -1.16 6.33 1.16
CA VAL A 151 -2.23 5.44 0.68
C VAL A 151 -3.62 6.10 0.86
N ARG A 152 -3.88 6.73 2.01
CA ARG A 152 -5.15 7.45 2.25
C ARG A 152 -5.35 8.60 1.26
N ILE A 153 -4.31 9.39 0.99
CA ILE A 153 -4.37 10.48 0.01
C ILE A 153 -4.70 9.93 -1.38
N VAL A 154 -4.05 8.84 -1.79
CA VAL A 154 -4.28 8.23 -3.11
C VAL A 154 -5.69 7.67 -3.23
N LEU A 155 -6.20 6.99 -2.21
CA LEU A 155 -7.60 6.52 -2.17
C LEU A 155 -8.61 7.69 -2.30
N ILE A 156 -8.34 8.81 -1.63
CA ILE A 156 -9.17 10.02 -1.76
C ILE A 156 -9.14 10.56 -3.19
N ILE A 157 -7.97 10.58 -3.82
CA ILE A 157 -7.82 11.00 -5.22
C ILE A 157 -8.60 10.08 -6.16
N GLU A 158 -8.52 8.74 -5.99
CA GLU A 158 -9.31 7.79 -6.79
C GLU A 158 -10.81 8.06 -6.68
N ILE A 159 -11.31 8.27 -5.45
CA ILE A 159 -12.72 8.61 -5.22
C ILE A 159 -13.10 9.89 -5.97
N PHE A 160 -12.26 10.93 -5.95
CA PHE A 160 -12.54 12.18 -6.67
C PHE A 160 -12.53 12.00 -8.19
N ILE A 161 -11.58 11.22 -8.73
CA ILE A 161 -11.53 10.89 -10.16
C ILE A 161 -12.82 10.16 -10.58
N SER A 162 -13.27 9.19 -9.80
CA SER A 162 -14.51 8.44 -10.08
C SER A 162 -15.75 9.30 -9.98
N LEU A 163 -15.83 10.18 -8.99
CA LEU A 163 -16.93 11.15 -8.89
C LEU A 163 -16.96 12.09 -10.08
N ALA A 164 -15.80 12.64 -10.48
CA ALA A 164 -15.69 13.50 -11.66
C ALA A 164 -16.10 12.76 -12.95
N TYR A 165 -15.64 11.51 -13.10
CA TYR A 165 -16.00 10.64 -14.21
C TYR A 165 -17.51 10.43 -14.31
N SER A 166 -18.13 9.94 -13.22
CA SER A 166 -19.57 9.69 -13.16
C SER A 166 -20.41 10.96 -13.36
N THR A 167 -20.00 12.07 -12.76
CA THR A 167 -20.71 13.35 -12.91
C THR A 167 -20.73 13.81 -14.37
N LYS A 168 -19.59 13.73 -15.06
CA LYS A 168 -19.49 14.17 -16.45
C LYS A 168 -20.24 13.22 -17.41
N LEU A 169 -20.25 11.90 -17.14
CA LEU A 169 -21.09 10.96 -17.88
C LEU A 169 -22.58 11.28 -17.74
N PHE A 170 -23.02 11.56 -16.51
CA PHE A 170 -24.39 11.93 -16.22
C PHE A 170 -24.80 13.22 -16.93
N GLN A 171 -23.98 14.27 -16.86
CA GLN A 171 -24.22 15.55 -17.54
C GLN A 171 -24.33 15.40 -19.06
N ASN A 172 -23.51 14.55 -19.67
CA ASN A 172 -23.54 14.27 -21.11
C ASN A 172 -24.61 13.23 -21.52
N ASN A 173 -25.47 12.78 -20.60
CA ASN A 173 -26.51 11.77 -20.84
C ASN A 173 -25.96 10.44 -21.39
N TYR A 174 -24.73 10.07 -21.03
CA TYR A 174 -24.19 8.74 -21.31
C TYR A 174 -24.71 7.74 -20.27
N ARG A 175 -25.22 6.60 -20.74
CA ARG A 175 -25.61 5.48 -19.90
C ARG A 175 -24.65 4.32 -20.17
N ILE A 176 -24.05 3.80 -19.10
CA ILE A 176 -23.26 2.57 -19.18
C ILE A 176 -24.24 1.43 -19.43
N ASN A 177 -24.19 0.83 -20.63
CA ASN A 177 -25.05 -0.28 -21.01
C ASN A 177 -24.25 -1.31 -21.80
N ILE A 178 -24.23 -2.55 -21.31
CA ILE A 178 -23.44 -3.67 -21.83
C ILE A 178 -24.04 -4.23 -23.12
N CYS A 179 -25.32 -3.93 -23.43
CA CYS A 179 -26.05 -4.51 -24.56
C CYS A 179 -26.08 -3.61 -25.82
N ASN A 180 -25.39 -2.47 -25.83
CA ASN A 180 -25.40 -1.53 -26.95
C ASN A 180 -24.09 -1.54 -27.74
N ALA A 181 -24.05 -0.85 -28.88
CA ALA A 181 -22.84 -0.66 -29.69
C ALA A 181 -21.65 0.00 -28.92
N GLN A 182 -21.90 0.51 -27.71
CA GLN A 182 -20.93 1.14 -26.79
C GLN A 182 -20.50 0.20 -25.64
N TRP A 183 -20.53 -1.12 -25.89
CA TRP A 183 -20.22 -2.12 -24.86
C TRP A 183 -18.74 -2.08 -24.45
N GLY A 184 -17.82 -1.73 -25.36
CA GLY A 184 -16.39 -1.67 -25.08
C GLY A 184 -16.04 -0.60 -24.04
N GLU A 185 -16.56 0.61 -24.22
CA GLU A 185 -16.39 1.73 -23.29
C GLU A 185 -17.03 1.44 -21.93
N SER A 186 -18.17 0.74 -21.94
CA SER A 186 -18.86 0.30 -20.72
C SER A 186 -18.03 -0.72 -19.93
N ILE A 187 -17.35 -1.66 -20.62
CA ILE A 187 -16.42 -2.60 -19.98
C ILE A 187 -15.22 -1.87 -19.39
N ILE A 188 -14.60 -0.94 -20.13
CA ILE A 188 -13.45 -0.17 -19.62
C ILE A 188 -13.85 0.63 -18.38
N SER A 189 -15.05 1.23 -18.38
CA SER A 189 -15.61 1.93 -17.22
C SER A 189 -15.77 0.99 -16.01
N LEU A 190 -16.31 -0.21 -16.24
CA LEU A 190 -16.49 -1.22 -15.21
C LEU A 190 -15.14 -1.68 -14.62
N LEU A 191 -14.16 -1.94 -15.48
CA LEU A 191 -12.79 -2.28 -15.06
C LEU A 191 -12.19 -1.16 -14.20
N GLY A 192 -12.36 0.10 -14.60
CA GLY A 192 -11.89 1.25 -13.81
C GLY A 192 -12.51 1.31 -12.41
N ILE A 193 -13.81 1.00 -12.28
CA ILE A 193 -14.48 0.91 -10.97
C ILE A 193 -13.91 -0.25 -10.15
N LEU A 194 -13.65 -1.41 -10.77
CA LEU A 194 -13.06 -2.56 -10.08
C LEU A 194 -11.66 -2.27 -9.53
N LEU A 195 -10.88 -1.40 -10.18
CA LEU A 195 -9.55 -1.00 -9.68
C LEU A 195 -9.64 -0.30 -8.31
N ILE A 196 -10.66 0.52 -8.07
CA ILE A 196 -10.88 1.18 -6.77
C ILE A 196 -11.08 0.14 -5.66
N PHE A 197 -11.89 -0.89 -5.93
CA PHE A 197 -12.08 -1.98 -4.97
C PHE A 197 -10.76 -2.72 -4.69
N MET A 198 -9.94 -2.93 -5.72
CA MET A 198 -8.61 -3.51 -5.56
C MET A 198 -7.70 -2.62 -4.70
N SER A 199 -7.79 -1.30 -4.82
CA SER A 199 -7.02 -0.35 -4.00
C SER A 199 -7.29 -0.49 -2.50
N PHE A 200 -8.49 -0.89 -2.09
CA PHE A 200 -8.79 -1.22 -0.69
C PHE A 200 -8.30 -2.62 -0.27
N ILE A 201 -8.29 -3.58 -1.20
CA ILE A 201 -7.92 -4.97 -0.93
C ILE A 201 -6.39 -5.11 -0.79
N ILE A 202 -5.61 -4.44 -1.64
CA ILE A 202 -4.15 -4.61 -1.72
C ILE A 202 -3.42 -4.39 -0.38
N PRO A 203 -3.63 -3.28 0.35
CA PRO A 203 -2.95 -3.09 1.64
C PRO A 203 -3.28 -4.21 2.63
N SER A 204 -4.52 -4.69 2.60
CA SER A 204 -4.97 -5.78 3.46
C SER A 204 -4.32 -7.13 3.07
N TYR A 205 -4.14 -7.37 1.77
CA TYR A 205 -3.42 -8.54 1.25
C TYR A 205 -1.98 -8.59 1.74
N TYR A 206 -1.24 -7.47 1.64
CA TYR A 206 0.13 -7.39 2.13
C TYR A 206 0.22 -7.57 3.65
N ASN A 207 -0.73 -7.04 4.41
CA ASN A 207 -0.78 -7.28 5.86
C ASN A 207 -0.88 -8.77 6.19
N TYR A 208 -1.81 -9.48 5.55
CA TYR A 208 -1.96 -10.92 5.77
C TYR A 208 -0.71 -11.70 5.37
N PHE A 209 -0.12 -11.38 4.23
CA PHE A 209 1.11 -12.02 3.78
C PHE A 209 2.23 -11.85 4.82
N LEU A 210 2.35 -10.65 5.40
CA LEU A 210 3.30 -10.40 6.49
C LEU A 210 3.00 -11.28 7.71
N VAL A 211 1.76 -11.27 8.19
CA VAL A 211 1.32 -12.07 9.35
C VAL A 211 1.63 -13.55 9.14
N THR A 212 1.15 -14.12 8.04
CA THR A 212 1.28 -15.56 7.78
C THR A 212 2.70 -16.02 7.52
N LYS A 213 3.48 -15.25 6.75
CA LYS A 213 4.83 -15.66 6.40
C LYS A 213 5.84 -15.36 7.50
N TYR A 214 5.74 -14.22 8.17
CA TYR A 214 6.79 -13.75 9.07
C TYR A 214 6.44 -13.87 10.55
N TYR A 215 5.16 -13.76 10.92
CA TYR A 215 4.78 -13.87 12.33
C TYR A 215 4.39 -15.30 12.68
N ASN A 216 3.61 -15.97 11.85
CA ASN A 216 3.17 -17.33 12.16
C ASN A 216 4.29 -18.37 12.09
N GLN A 217 5.34 -18.13 11.30
CA GLN A 217 6.53 -19.00 11.27
C GLN A 217 7.45 -18.82 12.48
N ASN A 218 7.26 -17.76 13.28
CA ASN A 218 8.04 -17.50 14.50
C ASN A 218 7.23 -17.81 15.79
N ILE A 219 6.10 -18.53 15.68
CA ILE A 219 5.16 -18.89 16.76
C ILE A 219 5.73 -19.89 17.77
N ASP A 220 6.93 -20.43 17.61
CA ASP A 220 7.52 -21.31 18.62
C ASP A 220 7.94 -20.58 19.93
N SER A 221 7.65 -19.28 20.10
CA SER A 221 8.17 -18.51 21.24
C SER A 221 7.20 -17.67 22.07
N TYR A 222 5.96 -17.34 21.65
CA TYR A 222 5.11 -16.42 22.45
C TYR A 222 3.59 -16.66 22.34
N GLU A 223 2.91 -16.42 23.46
CA GLU A 223 1.50 -16.73 23.77
C GLU A 223 0.47 -16.43 22.67
N ASN A 224 -0.41 -17.43 22.48
CA ASN A 224 -1.56 -17.50 21.59
C ASN A 224 -2.44 -16.23 21.54
N LYS A 225 -2.32 -15.44 20.47
CA LYS A 225 -3.46 -14.72 19.91
C LYS A 225 -3.52 -14.97 18.41
N ASP A 226 -4.48 -15.80 18.01
CA ASP A 226 -4.77 -16.04 16.61
C ASP A 226 -5.16 -14.73 15.92
N TYR A 227 -4.40 -14.35 14.89
CA TYR A 227 -4.73 -13.19 14.08
C TYR A 227 -6.08 -13.42 13.37
N THR A 228 -7.07 -12.59 13.68
CA THR A 228 -8.39 -12.66 13.05
C THR A 228 -8.43 -11.81 11.79
N LEU A 229 -8.77 -12.46 10.67
CA LEU A 229 -8.91 -11.80 9.39
C LEU A 229 -10.13 -10.86 9.39
N PRO A 230 -10.05 -9.64 8.82
CA PRO A 230 -11.23 -8.81 8.61
C PRO A 230 -12.31 -9.55 7.81
N CYS A 231 -13.58 -9.48 8.23
CA CYS A 231 -14.67 -10.31 7.67
C CYS A 231 -14.83 -10.21 6.14
N TYR A 232 -14.64 -9.03 5.56
CA TYR A 232 -14.78 -8.81 4.11
C TYR A 232 -13.64 -9.45 3.29
N LEU A 233 -12.55 -9.85 3.94
CA LEU A 233 -11.42 -10.53 3.29
C LEU A 233 -11.60 -12.05 3.31
N ILE A 234 -12.32 -12.61 4.29
CA ILE A 234 -12.49 -14.07 4.44
C ILE A 234 -12.82 -14.78 3.11
N PRO A 235 -13.76 -14.30 2.26
CA PRO A 235 -14.07 -14.95 0.99
C PRO A 235 -12.91 -14.92 0.00
N ILE A 236 -12.25 -13.77 -0.14
CA ILE A 236 -11.11 -13.57 -1.04
C ILE A 236 -9.96 -14.49 -0.65
N PHE A 237 -9.71 -14.62 0.65
CA PHE A 237 -8.63 -15.46 1.17
C PHE A 237 -8.93 -16.96 1.12
N TRP A 238 -10.20 -17.36 1.25
CA TRP A 238 -10.58 -18.76 1.02
C TRP A 238 -10.29 -19.20 -0.42
N ILE A 239 -10.45 -18.28 -1.38
CA ILE A 239 -10.10 -18.51 -2.79
C ILE A 239 -8.58 -18.58 -2.96
N ILE A 240 -7.82 -17.64 -2.39
CA ILE A 240 -6.34 -17.62 -2.49
C ILE A 240 -5.71 -18.88 -1.88
N LYS A 241 -6.20 -19.36 -0.73
CA LYS A 241 -5.69 -20.57 -0.07
C LYS A 241 -5.93 -21.85 -0.90
N LYS A 242 -6.88 -21.82 -1.84
CA LYS A 242 -7.21 -22.94 -2.72
C LYS A 242 -6.52 -22.89 -4.08
N LEU A 243 -5.79 -21.82 -4.39
CA LEU A 243 -4.97 -21.75 -5.59
C LEU A 243 -3.66 -22.55 -5.36
N PRO A 244 -3.28 -23.43 -6.30
CA PRO A 244 -2.11 -24.30 -6.20
C PRO A 244 -0.78 -23.53 -6.23
#